data_AF-A0A6B3N0T3-F1
#
_entry.id   AF-A0A6B3N0T3-F1
#
_cell.length_a   1.000
_cell.length_b   1.000
_cell.length_c   1.000
_cell.angle_alpha   90.00
_cell.angle_beta   90.00
_cell.angle_gamma   90.00
#
_symmetry.space_group_name_H-M   'P 1'
#
loop_
_entity.id
_entity.type
_entity.pdbx_description
1 polymer ?
#
loop_
_entity_poly.entity_id
_entity_poly.type
_entity_poly.pdbx_seq_one_letter_code
_entity_poly.pdbx_strand_id
1 'polypeptide(L)'
;GADGELISGKGAFMDVGFLAGDTRVNENDSLASQHTLWMRNHNRLAQELYRFHPDWTDEQIYQRSRQINIAQYQTIVLYEWLPQMVGDVITDYSSYNSDQTPEITSEFAAAGLRVGHTQTNNRIDTIDADGNLTSLQLLRTFGSPNINDSSDIDNILRGASQTITEDVDTDIVFDLRNALVPGAIGFDLYSANQQRGRDHGLADYNQVRASLGLPRVTTFAEITSNSELANTLENLYHTVEDIDLLIGLFAEDAVAPSSAGETIQAMLWEQYERIRDADRFWFERPIEDGGFFTQEEIAAIKQVTFADIIKLNTEITTIQDNAFLISSDNNPSSDGLLDLTGLSGQATATVTREAKYDNLIGFYVIADQQGTIIDPITGQSLTPGQEGYAEAAIDASVAEFKVEENLTTVNFDVTLPSGSILAPYLITDGELEDVQNGDAEVFFAFTAANSDGMSHILQLGNSSDNTFTFAFEDLSGNDSDKSDRDFNDLVIDLTIL
;
A
#
# COMPACT_ATOMS: atom_id res chain seq x y z
N GLY A 1 15.71 -3.85 -25.23
CA GLY A 1 16.50 -4.85 -25.97
C GLY A 1 17.91 -4.85 -25.45
N ALA A 2 18.73 -5.82 -25.86
CA ALA A 2 20.16 -5.92 -25.47
C ALA A 2 21.03 -4.73 -25.93
N ASP A 3 20.43 -3.75 -26.60
CA ASP A 3 20.96 -2.51 -27.15
C ASP A 3 20.44 -1.24 -26.44
N GLY A 4 19.61 -1.38 -25.40
CA GLY A 4 19.00 -0.23 -24.72
C GLY A 4 17.78 0.36 -25.42
N GLU A 5 17.29 -0.21 -26.52
CA GLU A 5 16.05 0.25 -27.15
C GLU A 5 14.82 -0.48 -26.59
N LEU A 6 13.73 0.26 -26.33
CA LEU A 6 12.43 -0.29 -25.97
C LEU A 6 11.93 -1.22 -27.09
N ILE A 7 11.93 -2.54 -26.85
CA ILE A 7 11.30 -3.49 -27.76
C ILE A 7 9.82 -3.45 -27.46
N SER A 8 9.05 -2.91 -28.39
CA SER A 8 7.61 -2.77 -28.22
C SER A 8 6.80 -3.86 -28.93
N GLY A 9 5.74 -4.32 -28.27
CA GLY A 9 4.78 -5.29 -28.78
C GLY A 9 3.35 -4.91 -28.39
N LYS A 10 2.34 -5.52 -29.04
CA LYS A 10 0.92 -5.30 -28.69
C LYS A 10 0.61 -6.01 -27.37
N GLY A 11 0.39 -5.24 -26.30
CA GLY A 11 -0.05 -5.73 -25.00
C GLY A 11 -1.54 -6.07 -24.94
N ALA A 12 -1.98 -6.64 -23.80
CA ALA A 12 -3.39 -6.91 -23.51
C ALA A 12 -4.24 -5.63 -23.37
N PHE A 13 -3.59 -4.49 -23.09
CA PHE A 13 -4.13 -3.14 -23.17
C PHE A 13 -3.53 -2.45 -24.40
N MET A 14 -4.33 -1.68 -25.15
CA MET A 14 -4.05 -1.31 -26.56
C MET A 14 -2.80 -0.42 -26.74
N ASP A 15 -2.10 -0.63 -27.88
CA ASP A 15 -0.91 0.07 -28.42
C ASP A 15 0.49 -0.28 -27.84
N VAL A 16 1.53 0.31 -28.45
CA VAL A 16 2.97 -0.03 -28.43
C VAL A 16 3.55 0.07 -27.01
N GLY A 17 3.85 -1.06 -26.34
CA GLY A 17 4.43 -1.11 -24.98
C GLY A 17 5.50 -2.20 -24.81
N PHE A 18 6.11 -2.35 -23.64
CA PHE A 18 7.16 -3.33 -23.34
C PHE A 18 6.78 -4.77 -23.74
N LEU A 19 7.78 -5.55 -24.18
CA LEU A 19 7.66 -7.00 -24.40
C LEU A 19 8.40 -7.76 -23.29
N ALA A 20 7.71 -8.68 -22.63
CA ALA A 20 8.27 -9.53 -21.58
C ALA A 20 7.72 -10.96 -21.64
N GLY A 21 8.17 -11.80 -20.69
CA GLY A 21 7.69 -13.18 -20.54
C GLY A 21 6.23 -13.29 -20.08
N ASP A 22 5.65 -12.23 -19.51
CA ASP A 22 4.23 -12.13 -19.18
C ASP A 22 3.55 -11.07 -20.06
N THR A 23 2.34 -11.36 -20.54
CA THR A 23 1.60 -10.49 -21.48
C THR A 23 1.02 -9.23 -20.84
N ARG A 24 1.00 -9.16 -19.51
CA ARG A 24 0.45 -8.04 -18.72
C ARG A 24 1.52 -7.07 -18.26
N VAL A 25 2.75 -7.16 -18.77
CA VAL A 25 3.86 -6.26 -18.39
C VAL A 25 3.53 -4.77 -18.50
N ASN A 26 2.62 -4.40 -19.41
CA ASN A 26 2.16 -3.01 -19.61
C ASN A 26 0.90 -2.68 -18.83
N GLU A 27 0.56 -3.46 -17.80
CA GLU A 27 -0.63 -3.20 -17.00
C GLU A 27 -0.45 -1.89 -16.24
N ASN A 28 0.64 -1.68 -15.50
CA ASN A 28 1.00 -0.37 -14.92
C ASN A 28 2.53 -0.15 -14.91
N ASP A 29 2.95 1.09 -14.63
CA ASP A 29 4.35 1.51 -14.70
C ASP A 29 5.24 0.86 -13.61
N SER A 30 4.71 0.58 -12.41
CA SER A 30 5.42 -0.15 -11.36
C SER A 30 5.74 -1.59 -11.79
N LEU A 31 4.78 -2.27 -12.42
CA LEU A 31 4.96 -3.63 -12.95
C LEU A 31 5.99 -3.65 -14.09
N ALA A 32 5.91 -2.69 -15.02
CA ALA A 32 6.89 -2.57 -16.11
C ALA A 32 8.31 -2.31 -15.58
N SER A 33 8.44 -1.52 -14.51
CA SER A 33 9.71 -1.23 -13.84
C SER A 33 10.32 -2.49 -13.21
N GLN A 34 9.51 -3.29 -12.51
CA GLN A 34 9.92 -4.59 -11.95
C GLN A 34 10.37 -5.57 -13.04
N HIS A 35 9.62 -5.70 -14.14
CA HIS A 35 10.02 -6.53 -15.28
C HIS A 35 11.36 -6.08 -15.88
N THR A 36 11.56 -4.77 -15.99
CA THR A 36 12.80 -4.21 -16.52
C THR A 36 13.99 -4.50 -15.60
N LEU A 37 13.81 -4.40 -14.28
CA LEU A 37 14.82 -4.72 -13.28
C LEU A 37 15.33 -6.16 -13.42
N TRP A 38 14.42 -7.14 -13.50
CA TRP A 38 14.79 -8.55 -13.63
C TRP A 38 15.40 -8.91 -15.00
N MET A 39 15.02 -8.19 -16.05
CA MET A 39 15.67 -8.30 -17.35
C MET A 39 17.11 -7.75 -17.31
N ARG A 40 17.32 -6.58 -16.67
CA ARG A 40 18.66 -6.00 -16.47
C ARG A 40 19.53 -6.96 -15.66
N ASN A 41 18.99 -7.58 -14.60
CA ASN A 41 19.73 -8.55 -13.78
C ASN A 41 20.19 -9.79 -14.57
N HIS A 42 19.32 -10.34 -15.42
CA HIS A 42 19.71 -11.44 -16.31
C HIS A 42 20.88 -11.04 -17.24
N ASN A 43 20.82 -9.85 -17.84
CA ASN A 43 21.87 -9.37 -18.74
C ASN A 43 23.18 -9.09 -18.00
N ARG A 44 23.12 -8.52 -16.79
CA ARG A 44 24.29 -8.32 -15.92
C ARG A 44 24.98 -9.65 -15.61
N LEU A 45 24.20 -10.65 -15.18
CA LEU A 45 24.70 -12.01 -14.93
C LEU A 45 25.36 -12.62 -16.18
N ALA A 46 24.76 -12.44 -17.36
CA ALA A 46 25.33 -12.94 -18.62
C ALA A 46 26.68 -12.30 -18.95
N GLN A 47 26.80 -10.99 -18.74
CA GLN A 47 28.06 -10.27 -18.94
C GLN A 47 29.13 -10.73 -17.95
N GLU A 48 28.79 -10.93 -16.67
CA GLU A 48 29.70 -11.44 -15.66
C GLU A 48 30.17 -12.87 -15.97
N LEU A 49 29.23 -13.77 -16.31
CA LEU A 49 29.55 -15.14 -16.69
C LEU A 49 30.45 -15.20 -17.91
N TYR A 50 30.20 -14.39 -18.95
CA TYR A 50 31.08 -14.30 -20.11
C TYR A 50 32.50 -13.85 -19.75
N ARG A 51 32.64 -12.92 -18.80
CA ARG A 51 33.96 -12.43 -18.33
C ARG A 51 34.77 -13.53 -17.65
N PHE A 52 34.13 -14.42 -16.89
CA PHE A 52 34.80 -15.51 -16.18
C PHE A 52 34.87 -16.82 -16.99
N HIS A 53 34.01 -16.98 -17.98
CA HIS A 53 33.90 -18.15 -18.85
C HIS A 53 33.84 -17.75 -20.34
N PRO A 54 34.91 -17.15 -20.89
CA PRO A 54 34.92 -16.66 -22.27
C PRO A 54 34.85 -17.76 -23.34
N ASP A 55 35.01 -19.03 -22.95
CA ASP A 55 34.90 -20.22 -23.79
C ASP A 55 33.48 -20.81 -23.85
N TRP A 56 32.55 -20.32 -23.02
CA TRP A 56 31.16 -20.76 -23.06
C TRP A 56 30.43 -20.21 -24.28
N THR A 57 29.52 -21.02 -24.80
CA THR A 57 28.59 -20.61 -25.87
C THR A 57 27.50 -19.67 -25.33
N ASP A 58 26.88 -18.92 -26.22
CA ASP A 58 25.73 -18.05 -25.92
C ASP A 58 24.62 -18.80 -25.16
N GLU A 59 24.26 -20.00 -25.61
CA GLU A 59 23.25 -20.84 -24.94
C GLU A 59 23.66 -21.21 -23.51
N GLN A 60 24.93 -21.55 -23.26
CA GLN A 60 25.41 -21.88 -21.92
C GLN A 60 25.36 -20.67 -20.98
N ILE A 61 25.74 -19.49 -21.49
CA ILE A 61 25.67 -18.23 -20.75
C ILE A 61 24.22 -17.89 -20.43
N TYR A 62 23.34 -17.91 -21.43
CA TYR A 62 21.91 -17.64 -21.26
C TYR A 62 21.27 -18.55 -20.21
N GLN A 63 21.45 -19.87 -20.32
CA GLN A 63 20.83 -20.80 -19.37
C GLN A 63 21.39 -20.66 -17.96
N ARG A 64 22.70 -20.43 -17.79
CA ARG A 64 23.27 -20.23 -16.45
C ARG A 64 22.83 -18.90 -15.84
N SER A 65 22.77 -17.81 -16.62
CA SER A 65 22.17 -16.55 -16.18
C SER A 65 20.72 -16.70 -15.79
N ARG A 66 19.93 -17.46 -16.58
CA ARG A 66 18.52 -17.74 -16.30
C ARG A 66 18.37 -18.52 -14.99
N GLN A 67 19.18 -19.55 -14.76
CA GLN A 67 19.17 -20.33 -13.51
C GLN A 67 19.44 -19.45 -12.30
N ILE A 68 20.50 -18.62 -12.34
CA ILE A 68 20.87 -17.75 -11.21
C ILE A 68 19.78 -16.68 -11.00
N ASN A 69 19.27 -16.07 -12.07
CA ASN A 69 18.21 -15.05 -11.98
C ASN A 69 16.92 -15.62 -11.37
N ILE A 70 16.53 -16.85 -11.75
CA ILE A 70 15.39 -17.56 -11.15
C ILE A 70 15.64 -17.85 -9.66
N ALA A 71 16.83 -18.32 -9.30
CA ALA A 71 17.17 -18.63 -7.91
C ALA A 71 17.16 -17.37 -7.02
N GLN A 72 17.68 -16.25 -7.53
CA GLN A 72 17.61 -14.94 -6.87
C GLN A 72 16.15 -14.46 -6.72
N TYR A 73 15.30 -14.67 -7.72
CA TYR A 73 13.87 -14.36 -7.62
C TYR A 73 13.17 -15.22 -6.56
N GLN A 74 13.42 -16.54 -6.58
CA GLN A 74 12.85 -17.50 -5.63
C GLN A 74 13.23 -17.18 -4.19
N THR A 75 14.51 -16.87 -3.92
CA THR A 75 14.94 -16.52 -2.56
C THR A 75 14.32 -15.22 -2.06
N ILE A 76 14.22 -14.19 -2.91
CA ILE A 76 13.59 -12.91 -2.54
C ILE A 76 12.11 -13.09 -2.25
N VAL A 77 11.37 -13.77 -3.15
CA VAL A 77 9.93 -14.00 -2.95
C VAL A 77 9.67 -14.81 -1.68
N LEU A 78 10.38 -15.93 -1.48
CA LEU A 78 10.06 -16.85 -0.40
C LEU A 78 10.63 -16.42 0.96
N TYR A 79 11.80 -15.79 0.99
CA TYR A 79 12.54 -15.51 2.23
C TYR A 79 12.63 -14.02 2.59
N GLU A 80 12.19 -13.10 1.73
CA GLU A 80 12.19 -11.66 2.02
C GLU A 80 10.77 -11.06 1.98
N TRP A 81 10.02 -11.29 0.88
CA TRP A 81 8.65 -10.78 0.70
C TRP A 81 7.60 -11.59 1.46
N LEU A 82 7.54 -12.91 1.24
CA LEU A 82 6.50 -13.77 1.84
C LEU A 82 6.44 -13.67 3.38
N PRO A 83 7.56 -13.62 4.13
CA PRO A 83 7.50 -13.44 5.59
C PRO A 83 6.72 -12.19 6.02
N GLN A 84 6.72 -11.11 5.22
CA GLN A 84 5.94 -9.91 5.55
C GLN A 84 4.43 -10.16 5.44
N MET A 85 4.03 -11.11 4.58
CA MET A 85 2.63 -11.46 4.35
C MET A 85 2.11 -12.58 5.25
N VAL A 86 2.96 -13.52 5.67
CA VAL A 86 2.54 -14.71 6.42
C VAL A 86 3.10 -14.80 7.84
N GLY A 87 3.98 -13.86 8.21
CA GLY A 87 4.67 -13.88 9.49
C GLY A 87 5.63 -15.07 9.65
N ASP A 88 5.77 -15.55 10.89
CA ASP A 88 6.79 -16.53 11.29
C ASP A 88 6.45 -17.99 10.96
N VAL A 89 5.56 -18.24 9.98
CA VAL A 89 5.09 -19.60 9.64
C VAL A 89 5.98 -20.34 8.63
N ILE A 90 6.98 -19.67 8.05
CA ILE A 90 7.84 -20.22 7.00
C ILE A 90 8.81 -21.23 7.61
N THR A 91 8.79 -22.47 7.09
CA THR A 91 9.70 -23.55 7.51
C THR A 91 10.97 -23.58 6.65
N ASP A 92 12.05 -24.16 7.17
CA ASP A 92 13.23 -24.47 6.37
C ASP A 92 12.91 -25.53 5.30
N TYR A 93 13.50 -25.38 4.11
CA TYR A 93 13.40 -26.39 3.08
C TYR A 93 14.11 -27.68 3.53
N SER A 94 13.43 -28.81 3.34
CA SER A 94 13.93 -30.12 3.77
C SER A 94 14.45 -30.95 2.59
N SER A 95 13.61 -31.17 1.59
CA SER A 95 13.92 -31.98 0.41
C SER A 95 12.84 -31.81 -0.66
N TYR A 96 13.18 -32.19 -1.89
CA TYR A 96 12.22 -32.25 -2.99
C TYR A 96 11.24 -33.41 -2.78
N ASN A 97 9.94 -33.12 -2.83
CA ASN A 97 8.87 -34.08 -2.68
C ASN A 97 8.13 -34.29 -4.01
N SER A 98 8.42 -35.40 -4.68
CA SER A 98 7.78 -35.75 -5.95
C SER A 98 6.32 -36.20 -5.84
N ASP A 99 5.83 -36.47 -4.63
CA ASP A 99 4.45 -36.90 -4.38
C ASP A 99 3.51 -35.70 -4.18
N GLN A 100 4.05 -34.48 -4.08
CA GLN A 100 3.26 -33.25 -4.05
C GLN A 100 3.06 -32.63 -5.43
N THR A 101 1.94 -31.93 -5.57
CA THR A 101 1.45 -31.32 -6.82
C THR A 101 1.66 -29.80 -6.75
N PRO A 102 2.56 -29.19 -7.55
CA PRO A 102 2.89 -27.76 -7.46
C PRO A 102 1.81 -26.85 -8.08
N GLU A 103 0.71 -27.40 -8.59
CA GLU A 103 -0.33 -26.63 -9.26
C GLU A 103 -0.86 -25.51 -8.37
N ILE A 104 -1.09 -24.36 -9.00
CA ILE A 104 -1.74 -23.23 -8.35
C ILE A 104 -3.22 -23.53 -8.19
N THR A 105 -3.72 -23.45 -6.97
CA THR A 105 -5.15 -23.66 -6.66
C THR A 105 -6.01 -22.50 -7.16
N SER A 106 -7.30 -22.77 -7.39
CA SER A 106 -8.22 -21.73 -7.84
C SER A 106 -8.44 -20.68 -6.74
N GLU A 107 -8.50 -21.13 -5.48
CA GLU A 107 -8.64 -20.31 -4.29
C GLU A 107 -7.46 -19.34 -4.16
N PHE A 108 -6.22 -19.82 -4.31
CA PHE A 108 -5.03 -18.97 -4.29
C PHE A 108 -5.05 -17.96 -5.45
N ALA A 109 -5.29 -18.40 -6.69
CA ALA A 109 -5.19 -17.51 -7.85
C ALA A 109 -6.33 -16.49 -7.98
N ALA A 110 -7.54 -16.88 -7.60
CA ALA A 110 -8.73 -16.05 -7.77
C ALA A 110 -9.11 -15.25 -6.51
N ALA A 111 -8.61 -15.62 -5.32
CA ALA A 111 -8.84 -14.89 -4.08
C ALA A 111 -7.55 -14.59 -3.29
N GLY A 112 -6.77 -15.59 -2.88
CA GLY A 112 -5.63 -15.39 -1.97
C GLY A 112 -4.57 -14.38 -2.46
N LEU A 113 -4.06 -14.57 -3.67
CA LEU A 113 -3.06 -13.67 -4.27
C LEU A 113 -3.68 -12.34 -4.79
N ARG A 114 -4.98 -12.10 -4.56
CA ARG A 114 -5.60 -10.79 -4.81
C ARG A 114 -5.34 -9.81 -3.67
N VAL A 115 -4.69 -10.24 -2.57
CA VAL A 115 -4.29 -9.37 -1.45
C VAL A 115 -3.58 -8.09 -1.90
N GLY A 116 -2.79 -8.14 -2.98
CA GLY A 116 -2.15 -6.95 -3.53
C GLY A 116 -3.12 -5.86 -4.02
N HIS A 117 -4.38 -6.19 -4.32
CA HIS A 117 -5.37 -5.20 -4.77
C HIS A 117 -5.90 -4.29 -3.64
N THR A 118 -5.91 -4.76 -2.39
CA THR A 118 -6.26 -3.89 -1.24
C THR A 118 -5.05 -3.06 -0.82
N GLN A 119 -3.84 -3.62 -0.91
CA GLN A 119 -2.57 -2.92 -0.60
C GLN A 119 -2.11 -1.88 -1.65
N THR A 120 -2.90 -1.61 -2.69
CA THR A 120 -2.49 -0.73 -3.79
C THR A 120 -2.92 0.71 -3.51
N ASN A 121 -1.97 1.64 -3.45
CA ASN A 121 -2.22 3.08 -3.39
C ASN A 121 -2.93 3.61 -4.65
N ASN A 122 -3.62 4.75 -4.52
CA ASN A 122 -4.19 5.48 -5.67
C ASN A 122 -3.15 6.22 -6.55
N ARG A 123 -1.86 6.07 -6.24
CA ARG A 123 -0.74 6.73 -6.92
C ARG A 123 0.49 5.84 -6.96
N ILE A 124 1.41 6.16 -7.87
CA ILE A 124 2.77 5.63 -7.92
C ILE A 124 3.71 6.80 -7.60
N ASP A 125 4.28 6.78 -6.41
CA ASP A 125 5.30 7.74 -6.01
C ASP A 125 6.62 7.44 -6.73
N THR A 126 7.28 8.49 -7.21
CA THR A 126 8.59 8.43 -7.83
C THR A 126 9.49 9.47 -7.18
N ILE A 127 10.70 9.07 -6.83
CA ILE A 127 11.67 9.96 -6.19
C ILE A 127 12.84 10.07 -7.16
N ASP A 128 13.31 11.26 -7.52
CA ASP A 128 14.46 11.41 -8.41
C ASP A 128 15.82 11.22 -7.72
N ALA A 129 16.93 11.38 -8.46
CA ALA A 129 18.28 11.22 -7.91
C ALA A 129 18.68 12.32 -6.91
N ASP A 130 18.01 13.47 -6.95
CA ASP A 130 18.21 14.59 -6.02
C ASP A 130 17.32 14.47 -4.78
N GLY A 131 16.43 13.46 -4.74
CA GLY A 131 15.50 13.19 -3.64
C GLY A 131 14.16 13.90 -3.79
N ASN A 132 13.85 14.49 -4.94
CA ASN A 132 12.56 15.15 -5.15
C ASN A 132 11.47 14.10 -5.38
N LEU A 133 10.45 14.14 -4.53
CA LEU A 133 9.25 13.31 -4.64
C LEU A 133 8.29 13.90 -5.67
N THR A 134 7.76 13.04 -6.53
CA THR A 134 6.63 13.31 -7.43
C THR A 134 5.71 12.10 -7.44
N SER A 135 4.47 12.25 -7.92
CA SER A 135 3.51 11.14 -7.96
C SER A 135 2.82 11.06 -9.31
N LEU A 136 2.66 9.84 -9.81
CA LEU A 136 1.85 9.51 -10.97
C LEU A 136 0.48 9.03 -10.48
N GLN A 137 -0.61 9.56 -11.04
CA GLN A 137 -1.95 9.01 -10.78
C GLN A 137 -2.01 7.57 -11.30
N LEU A 138 -2.37 6.61 -10.44
CA LEU A 138 -2.35 5.19 -10.80
C LEU A 138 -3.17 4.93 -12.07
N LEU A 139 -4.38 5.50 -12.14
CA LEU A 139 -5.28 5.37 -13.30
C LEU A 139 -4.64 5.76 -14.64
N ARG A 140 -3.70 6.71 -14.64
CA ARG A 140 -3.02 7.19 -15.86
C ARG A 140 -1.85 6.31 -16.30
N THR A 141 -1.48 5.33 -15.48
CA THR A 141 -0.41 4.39 -15.79
C THR A 141 -0.93 3.12 -16.46
N PHE A 142 -2.26 2.90 -16.47
CA PHE A 142 -2.83 1.69 -17.05
C PHE A 142 -2.74 1.66 -18.58
N GLY A 143 -2.09 0.63 -19.12
CA GLY A 143 -2.08 0.33 -20.55
C GLY A 143 -1.34 1.34 -21.45
N SER A 144 -0.69 2.35 -20.88
CA SER A 144 0.11 3.34 -21.59
C SER A 144 1.28 3.76 -20.70
N PRO A 145 2.48 3.18 -20.90
CA PRO A 145 3.57 3.41 -19.96
C PRO A 145 4.03 4.87 -19.99
N ASN A 146 4.17 5.50 -18.82
CA ASN A 146 4.74 6.85 -18.68
C ASN A 146 6.28 6.82 -18.57
N ILE A 147 6.88 5.64 -18.75
CA ILE A 147 8.33 5.42 -18.74
C ILE A 147 8.91 5.84 -20.10
N ASN A 148 9.66 6.94 -20.11
CA ASN A 148 10.32 7.48 -21.30
C ASN A 148 11.78 7.02 -21.39
N ASP A 149 12.48 6.91 -20.26
CA ASP A 149 13.87 6.48 -20.22
C ASP A 149 14.22 5.66 -18.96
N SER A 150 15.50 5.32 -18.80
CA SER A 150 15.97 4.49 -17.70
C SER A 150 15.83 5.15 -16.33
N SER A 151 15.85 6.47 -16.25
CA SER A 151 15.74 7.21 -14.99
C SER A 151 14.34 7.14 -14.40
N ASP A 152 13.30 7.07 -15.22
CA ASP A 152 11.92 6.89 -14.75
C ASP A 152 11.76 5.57 -13.97
N ILE A 153 12.37 4.48 -14.47
CA ILE A 153 12.36 3.17 -13.78
C ILE A 153 13.06 3.27 -12.43
N ASP A 154 14.23 3.91 -12.40
CA ASP A 154 15.00 4.07 -11.17
C ASP A 154 14.21 4.97 -10.18
N ASN A 155 13.49 5.98 -10.66
CA ASN A 155 12.67 6.85 -9.81
C ASN A 155 11.45 6.14 -9.24
N ILE A 156 10.77 5.32 -10.05
CA ILE A 156 9.64 4.48 -9.60
C ILE A 156 10.12 3.45 -8.58
N LEU A 157 11.24 2.77 -8.81
CA LEU A 157 11.78 1.80 -7.85
C LEU A 157 12.20 2.45 -6.53
N ARG A 158 12.77 3.67 -6.58
CA ARG A 158 13.14 4.45 -5.39
C ARG A 158 11.92 4.92 -4.60
N GLY A 159 10.86 5.36 -5.29
CA GLY A 159 9.59 5.74 -4.67
C GLY A 159 8.88 4.53 -4.06
N ALA A 160 8.77 3.43 -4.80
CA ALA A 160 8.15 2.20 -4.33
C ALA A 160 8.82 1.61 -3.07
N SER A 161 10.13 1.84 -2.87
CA SER A 161 10.81 1.43 -1.65
C SER A 161 10.62 2.39 -0.48
N GLN A 162 9.96 3.54 -0.66
CA GLN A 162 9.75 4.55 0.39
C GLN A 162 8.26 4.88 0.62
N THR A 163 7.36 4.21 -0.09
CA THR A 163 5.92 4.42 0.02
C THR A 163 5.29 3.27 0.80
N ILE A 164 4.53 3.60 1.84
CA ILE A 164 3.72 2.64 2.60
C ILE A 164 2.60 2.14 1.67
N THR A 165 2.33 0.84 1.70
CA THR A 165 1.16 0.26 1.00
C THR A 165 -0.09 0.49 1.84
N GLU A 166 -1.26 0.55 1.19
CA GLU A 166 -2.55 0.48 1.88
C GLU A 166 -2.66 -0.80 2.73
N ASP A 167 -3.62 -0.82 3.66
CA ASP A 167 -3.88 -1.95 4.54
C ASP A 167 -4.44 -3.16 3.77
N VAL A 168 -4.54 -4.30 4.46
CA VAL A 168 -5.25 -5.48 3.95
C VAL A 168 -6.64 -5.49 4.57
N ASP A 169 -7.61 -4.93 3.85
CA ASP A 169 -8.97 -4.79 4.33
C ASP A 169 -10.01 -4.83 3.18
N THR A 170 -11.27 -4.58 3.52
CA THR A 170 -12.36 -4.52 2.54
C THR A 170 -12.44 -3.20 1.78
N ASP A 171 -11.57 -2.25 2.09
CA ASP A 171 -11.51 -0.94 1.46
C ASP A 171 -10.52 -0.99 0.29
N ILE A 172 -11.01 -0.53 -0.85
CA ILE A 172 -10.27 -0.59 -2.12
C ILE A 172 -10.26 0.81 -2.67
N VAL A 173 -9.06 1.32 -2.96
CA VAL A 173 -8.88 2.67 -3.49
C VAL A 173 -9.77 2.94 -4.71
N PHE A 174 -10.22 4.19 -4.84
CA PHE A 174 -11.18 4.61 -5.85
C PHE A 174 -10.77 4.18 -7.27
N ASP A 175 -9.48 4.30 -7.62
CA ASP A 175 -8.97 3.97 -8.94
C ASP A 175 -9.24 2.51 -9.33
N LEU A 176 -9.10 1.58 -8.40
CA LEU A 176 -9.35 0.16 -8.64
C LEU A 176 -10.84 -0.20 -8.51
N ARG A 177 -11.55 0.41 -7.56
CA ARG A 177 -12.96 0.11 -7.29
C ARG A 177 -13.93 0.73 -8.28
N ASN A 178 -13.60 1.88 -8.87
CA ASN A 178 -14.54 2.64 -9.69
C ASN A 178 -14.02 2.96 -11.09
N ALA A 179 -12.70 2.95 -11.32
CA ALA A 179 -12.14 3.57 -12.52
C ALA A 179 -11.15 2.71 -13.33
N LEU A 180 -10.86 1.45 -12.95
CA LEU A 180 -9.72 0.65 -13.43
C LEU A 180 -9.48 0.71 -14.95
N VAL A 181 -10.55 0.74 -15.76
CA VAL A 181 -10.47 0.89 -17.21
C VAL A 181 -10.99 2.27 -17.63
N PRO A 182 -10.14 3.14 -18.22
CA PRO A 182 -10.55 4.45 -18.71
C PRO A 182 -11.67 4.34 -19.78
N GLY A 183 -12.85 4.90 -19.51
CA GLY A 183 -14.02 4.82 -20.40
C GLY A 183 -15.29 5.49 -19.83
N ALA A 184 -16.42 5.38 -20.54
CA ALA A 184 -17.69 6.06 -20.19
C ALA A 184 -18.41 5.50 -18.95
N ILE A 185 -18.07 4.28 -18.52
CA ILE A 185 -18.49 3.66 -17.26
C ILE A 185 -17.22 2.96 -16.77
N GLY A 186 -16.68 3.39 -15.62
CA GLY A 186 -15.49 2.77 -15.06
C GLY A 186 -15.73 1.31 -14.64
N PHE A 187 -14.64 0.56 -14.49
CA PHE A 187 -14.69 -0.87 -14.16
C PHE A 187 -14.31 -1.09 -12.70
N ASP A 188 -15.18 -1.76 -11.96
CA ASP A 188 -14.95 -2.13 -10.56
C ASP A 188 -14.17 -3.45 -10.48
N LEU A 189 -12.88 -3.36 -10.15
CA LEU A 189 -12.01 -4.52 -9.99
C LEU A 189 -12.47 -5.44 -8.86
N TYR A 190 -13.01 -4.89 -7.78
CA TYR A 190 -13.37 -5.65 -6.60
C TYR A 190 -14.62 -6.50 -6.85
N SER A 191 -15.66 -5.91 -7.42
CA SER A 191 -16.84 -6.66 -7.89
C SER A 191 -16.45 -7.71 -8.96
N ALA A 192 -15.49 -7.40 -9.83
CA ALA A 192 -14.98 -8.34 -10.82
C ALA A 192 -14.22 -9.50 -10.18
N ASN A 193 -13.46 -9.29 -9.11
CA ASN A 193 -12.79 -10.36 -8.36
C ASN A 193 -13.82 -11.26 -7.67
N GLN A 194 -14.86 -10.69 -7.04
CA GLN A 194 -15.94 -11.46 -6.43
C GLN A 194 -16.67 -12.31 -7.49
N GLN A 195 -17.03 -11.70 -8.62
CA GLN A 195 -17.65 -12.42 -9.74
C GLN A 195 -16.72 -13.48 -10.34
N ARG A 196 -15.40 -13.24 -10.38
CA ARG A 196 -14.41 -14.23 -10.83
C ARG A 196 -14.35 -15.43 -9.89
N GLY A 197 -14.41 -15.20 -8.58
CA GLY A 197 -14.49 -16.28 -7.60
C GLY A 197 -15.72 -17.17 -7.83
N ARG A 198 -16.89 -16.54 -8.04
CA ARG A 198 -18.14 -17.25 -8.35
C ARG A 198 -18.09 -17.99 -9.69
N ASP A 199 -17.50 -17.39 -10.73
CA ASP A 199 -17.26 -18.01 -12.05
C ASP A 199 -16.37 -19.26 -11.95
N HIS A 200 -15.34 -19.20 -11.10
CA HIS A 200 -14.43 -20.32 -10.84
C HIS A 200 -15.05 -21.39 -9.91
N GLY A 201 -16.19 -21.11 -9.28
CA GLY A 201 -16.81 -22.00 -8.32
C GLY A 201 -15.97 -22.21 -7.07
N LEU A 202 -15.33 -21.15 -6.56
CA LEU A 202 -14.55 -21.23 -5.32
C LEU A 202 -15.42 -21.70 -4.15
N ALA A 203 -14.81 -22.46 -3.24
CA ALA A 203 -15.43 -22.80 -1.97
C ALA A 203 -15.69 -21.54 -1.12
N ASP A 204 -16.69 -21.60 -0.24
CA ASP A 204 -16.97 -20.52 0.71
C ASP A 204 -15.83 -20.33 1.71
N TYR A 205 -15.76 -19.14 2.31
CA TYR A 205 -14.73 -18.76 3.27
C TYR A 205 -14.52 -19.81 4.38
N ASN A 206 -15.62 -20.33 4.92
CA ASN A 206 -15.58 -21.26 6.04
C ASN A 206 -15.13 -22.68 5.63
N GLN A 207 -15.46 -23.13 4.43
CA GLN A 207 -14.94 -24.37 3.83
C GLN A 207 -13.44 -24.27 3.61
N VAL A 208 -12.95 -23.13 3.11
CA VAL A 208 -11.52 -22.91 2.90
C VAL A 208 -10.77 -22.89 4.22
N ARG A 209 -11.26 -22.16 5.24
CA ARG A 209 -10.71 -22.22 6.61
C ARG A 209 -10.57 -23.66 7.11
N ALA A 210 -11.64 -24.45 7.02
CA ALA A 210 -11.62 -25.84 7.45
C ALA A 210 -10.60 -26.69 6.65
N SER A 211 -10.44 -26.45 5.35
CA SER A 211 -9.49 -27.18 4.51
C SER A 211 -8.03 -26.87 4.86
N LEU A 212 -7.75 -25.66 5.34
CA LEU A 212 -6.45 -25.21 5.83
C LEU A 212 -6.18 -25.63 7.29
N GLY A 213 -7.11 -26.34 7.93
CA GLY A 213 -7.01 -26.73 9.34
C GLY A 213 -7.37 -25.63 10.34
N LEU A 214 -7.88 -24.50 9.87
CA LEU A 214 -8.35 -23.40 10.70
C LEU A 214 -9.77 -23.70 11.23
N PRO A 215 -10.12 -23.20 12.43
CA PRO A 215 -11.49 -23.31 12.93
C PRO A 215 -12.44 -22.51 12.04
N ARG A 216 -13.61 -23.10 11.76
CA ARG A 216 -14.72 -22.38 11.13
C ARG A 216 -15.21 -21.29 12.07
N VAL A 217 -15.53 -20.12 11.53
CA VAL A 217 -16.22 -19.07 12.28
C VAL A 217 -17.70 -19.41 12.39
N THR A 218 -18.33 -19.00 13.50
CA THR A 218 -19.75 -19.21 13.77
C THR A 218 -20.56 -17.92 13.85
N THR A 219 -19.89 -16.78 13.95
CA THR A 219 -20.51 -15.44 13.96
C THR A 219 -19.66 -14.46 13.16
N PHE A 220 -20.25 -13.37 12.65
CA PHE A 220 -19.52 -12.35 11.88
C PHE A 220 -18.49 -11.60 12.73
N ALA A 221 -18.74 -11.45 14.03
CA ALA A 221 -17.80 -10.84 14.98
C ALA A 221 -16.55 -11.70 15.27
N GLU A 222 -16.51 -12.97 14.82
CA GLU A 222 -15.28 -13.78 14.85
C GLU A 222 -14.38 -13.54 13.63
N ILE A 223 -14.89 -12.83 12.61
CA ILE A 223 -14.12 -12.47 11.41
C ILE A 223 -13.38 -11.15 11.65
N THR A 224 -14.09 -10.15 12.18
CA THR A 224 -13.55 -8.81 12.41
C THR A 224 -13.97 -8.22 13.76
N SER A 225 -13.06 -7.46 14.36
CA SER A 225 -13.33 -6.61 15.52
C SER A 225 -14.10 -5.34 15.16
N ASN A 226 -14.17 -4.96 13.88
CA ASN A 226 -14.99 -3.87 13.40
C ASN A 226 -16.48 -4.28 13.39
N SER A 227 -17.21 -3.82 14.41
CA SER A 227 -18.63 -4.15 14.56
C SER A 227 -19.52 -3.67 13.40
N GLU A 228 -19.16 -2.60 12.70
CA GLU A 228 -19.92 -2.10 11.54
C GLU A 228 -19.73 -3.02 10.34
N LEU A 229 -18.48 -3.42 10.07
CA LEU A 229 -18.19 -4.38 9.02
C LEU A 229 -18.87 -5.73 9.31
N ALA A 230 -18.80 -6.22 10.56
CA ALA A 230 -19.49 -7.45 10.97
C ALA A 230 -21.01 -7.36 10.74
N ASN A 231 -21.65 -6.24 11.14
CA ASN A 231 -23.08 -6.02 10.91
C ASN A 231 -23.42 -5.90 9.42
N THR A 232 -22.57 -5.25 8.63
CA THR A 232 -22.73 -5.12 7.17
C THR A 232 -22.67 -6.48 6.50
N LEU A 233 -21.69 -7.32 6.86
CA LEU A 233 -21.59 -8.69 6.37
C LEU A 233 -22.80 -9.53 6.79
N GLU A 234 -23.28 -9.38 8.03
CA GLU A 234 -24.48 -10.07 8.50
C GLU A 234 -25.73 -9.67 7.71
N ASN A 235 -25.89 -8.38 7.42
CA ASN A 235 -27.00 -7.87 6.62
C ASN A 235 -26.94 -8.36 5.17
N LEU A 236 -25.75 -8.48 4.58
CA LEU A 236 -25.56 -8.89 3.19
C LEU A 236 -25.64 -10.42 2.99
N TYR A 237 -24.98 -11.20 3.86
CA TYR A 237 -24.86 -12.65 3.70
C TYR A 237 -25.85 -13.45 4.55
N HIS A 238 -26.38 -12.87 5.64
CA HIS A 238 -27.28 -13.51 6.62
C HIS A 238 -26.68 -14.68 7.42
N THR A 239 -25.69 -15.39 6.87
CA THR A 239 -24.96 -16.47 7.54
C THR A 239 -23.49 -16.46 7.13
N VAL A 240 -22.62 -16.80 8.08
CA VAL A 240 -21.17 -16.92 7.82
C VAL A 240 -20.82 -18.04 6.84
N GLU A 241 -21.77 -18.94 6.55
CA GLU A 241 -21.58 -20.07 5.63
C GLU A 241 -21.71 -19.70 4.16
N ASP A 242 -22.22 -18.50 3.84
CA ASP A 242 -22.43 -18.05 2.46
C ASP A 242 -21.40 -16.98 2.03
N ILE A 243 -20.42 -16.65 2.88
CA ILE A 243 -19.42 -15.61 2.60
C ILE A 243 -18.53 -16.04 1.43
N ASP A 244 -18.49 -15.22 0.37
CA ASP A 244 -17.55 -15.39 -0.73
C ASP A 244 -16.11 -15.32 -0.17
N LEU A 245 -15.25 -16.26 -0.58
CA LEU A 245 -13.89 -16.38 -0.05
C LEU A 245 -13.13 -15.05 -0.01
N LEU A 246 -13.13 -14.30 -1.11
CA LEU A 246 -12.44 -13.00 -1.21
C LEU A 246 -12.86 -12.03 -0.10
N ILE A 247 -14.17 -11.93 0.16
CA ILE A 247 -14.71 -11.01 1.17
C ILE A 247 -14.32 -11.47 2.57
N GLY A 248 -14.40 -12.78 2.83
CA GLY A 248 -13.98 -13.34 4.11
C GLY A 248 -12.50 -13.09 4.38
N LEU A 249 -11.63 -13.28 3.38
CA LEU A 249 -10.19 -13.02 3.51
C LEU A 249 -9.89 -11.57 3.89
N PHE A 250 -10.52 -10.61 3.21
CA PHE A 250 -10.24 -9.18 3.41
C PHE A 250 -10.98 -8.57 4.59
N ALA A 251 -11.98 -9.26 5.13
CA ALA A 251 -12.64 -8.84 6.35
C ALA A 251 -11.90 -9.32 7.61
N GLU A 252 -10.96 -10.25 7.52
CA GLU A 252 -10.24 -10.72 8.71
C GLU A 252 -9.35 -9.63 9.31
N ASP A 253 -9.40 -9.48 10.64
CA ASP A 253 -8.44 -8.63 11.35
C ASP A 253 -7.00 -9.12 11.11
N ALA A 254 -6.09 -8.17 10.90
CA ALA A 254 -4.67 -8.46 10.72
C ALA A 254 -4.06 -9.17 11.95
N VAL A 255 -3.17 -10.14 11.70
CA VAL A 255 -2.46 -10.86 12.76
C VAL A 255 -0.95 -10.63 12.66
N ALA A 256 -0.42 -9.87 13.61
CA ALA A 256 0.99 -9.54 13.70
C ALA A 256 1.90 -10.81 13.70
N PRO A 257 3.08 -10.76 13.06
CA PRO A 257 3.72 -9.57 12.47
C PRO A 257 3.27 -9.24 11.04
N SER A 258 2.36 -10.03 10.45
CA SER A 258 1.79 -9.76 9.14
C SER A 258 0.65 -8.73 9.23
N SER A 259 0.44 -7.98 8.15
CA SER A 259 -0.71 -7.09 7.98
C SER A 259 -1.97 -7.81 7.48
N ALA A 260 -1.92 -9.13 7.25
CA ALA A 260 -3.04 -9.92 6.74
C ALA A 260 -3.69 -10.80 7.82
N GLY A 261 -4.95 -11.18 7.59
CA GLY A 261 -5.69 -12.13 8.44
C GLY A 261 -5.18 -13.57 8.39
N GLU A 262 -5.56 -14.37 9.40
CA GLU A 262 -5.12 -15.76 9.61
C GLU A 262 -5.31 -16.65 8.37
N THR A 263 -6.43 -16.53 7.65
CA THR A 263 -6.72 -17.35 6.48
C THR A 263 -5.85 -16.97 5.29
N ILE A 264 -5.57 -15.68 5.08
CA ILE A 264 -4.61 -15.26 4.04
C ILE A 264 -3.23 -15.84 4.34
N GLN A 265 -2.77 -15.72 5.59
CA GLN A 265 -1.47 -16.24 6.00
C GLN A 265 -1.35 -17.75 5.73
N ALA A 266 -2.35 -18.53 6.18
CA ALA A 266 -2.38 -19.97 5.98
C ALA A 266 -2.45 -20.36 4.49
N MET A 267 -3.28 -19.67 3.70
CA MET A 267 -3.46 -19.95 2.28
C MET A 267 -2.20 -19.64 1.45
N LEU A 268 -1.58 -18.49 1.70
CA LEU A 268 -0.35 -18.12 1.02
C LEU A 268 0.76 -19.12 1.38
N TRP A 269 0.95 -19.41 2.67
CA TRP A 269 1.97 -20.37 3.10
C TRP A 269 1.75 -21.75 2.50
N GLU A 270 0.52 -22.29 2.55
CA GLU A 270 0.19 -23.61 1.99
C GLU A 270 0.58 -23.72 0.50
N GLN A 271 0.23 -22.70 -0.31
CA GLN A 271 0.57 -22.72 -1.72
C GLN A 271 2.08 -22.56 -1.95
N TYR A 272 2.74 -21.63 -1.24
CA TYR A 272 4.17 -21.36 -1.42
C TYR A 272 5.05 -22.52 -0.94
N GLU A 273 4.70 -23.18 0.17
CA GLU A 273 5.36 -24.40 0.64
C GLU A 273 5.22 -25.52 -0.41
N ARG A 274 4.01 -25.71 -0.94
CA ARG A 274 3.76 -26.76 -1.95
C ARG A 274 4.54 -26.52 -3.24
N ILE A 275 4.59 -25.29 -3.77
CA ILE A 275 5.38 -25.02 -4.98
C ILE A 275 6.89 -25.15 -4.71
N ARG A 276 7.37 -24.80 -3.51
CA ARG A 276 8.77 -24.95 -3.11
C ARG A 276 9.16 -26.42 -3.07
N ASP A 277 8.42 -27.22 -2.31
CA ASP A 277 8.77 -28.61 -2.02
C ASP A 277 8.55 -29.50 -3.25
N ALA A 278 7.60 -29.17 -4.13
CA ALA A 278 7.33 -29.92 -5.35
C ALA A 278 8.09 -29.41 -6.60
N ASP A 279 8.90 -28.35 -6.49
CA ASP A 279 9.72 -27.89 -7.61
C ASP A 279 11.04 -28.67 -7.67
N ARG A 280 11.16 -29.55 -8.68
CA ARG A 280 12.40 -30.29 -8.95
C ARG A 280 13.58 -29.35 -9.28
N PHE A 281 13.31 -28.11 -9.70
CA PHE A 281 14.28 -27.07 -10.00
C PHE A 281 14.45 -26.05 -8.85
N TRP A 282 13.86 -26.29 -7.67
CA TRP A 282 14.04 -25.43 -6.49
C TRP A 282 15.52 -25.20 -6.21
N PHE A 283 15.91 -23.92 -6.03
CA PHE A 283 17.32 -23.56 -6.00
C PHE A 283 18.11 -24.18 -4.83
N GLU A 284 17.45 -24.45 -3.69
CA GLU A 284 18.10 -25.07 -2.53
C GLU A 284 18.28 -26.59 -2.68
N ARG A 285 17.80 -27.20 -3.77
CA ARG A 285 18.13 -28.59 -4.07
C ARG A 285 19.58 -28.66 -4.58
N PRO A 286 20.53 -29.28 -3.85
CA PRO A 286 21.93 -29.28 -4.24
C PRO A 286 22.18 -30.21 -5.44
N ILE A 287 23.32 -30.01 -6.12
CA ILE A 287 23.74 -30.85 -7.27
C ILE A 287 23.79 -32.34 -6.89
N GLU A 288 24.24 -32.68 -5.68
CA GLU A 288 24.30 -34.05 -5.18
C GLU A 288 22.94 -34.75 -5.13
N ASP A 289 21.87 -33.98 -4.94
CA ASP A 289 20.49 -34.45 -4.96
C ASP A 289 19.79 -34.22 -6.30
N GLY A 290 20.51 -33.75 -7.32
CA GLY A 290 20.03 -33.55 -8.69
C GLY A 290 19.46 -32.17 -9.00
N GLY A 291 19.80 -31.13 -8.22
CA GLY A 291 19.56 -29.73 -8.55
C GLY A 291 20.70 -29.07 -9.33
N PHE A 292 20.85 -27.75 -9.24
CA PHE A 292 21.69 -26.94 -10.17
C PHE A 292 22.85 -26.19 -9.53
N PHE A 293 22.89 -26.13 -8.20
CA PHE A 293 23.84 -25.32 -7.45
C PHE A 293 24.63 -26.15 -6.45
N THR A 294 25.89 -25.79 -6.23
CA THR A 294 26.65 -26.32 -5.08
C THR A 294 26.14 -25.73 -3.79
N GLN A 295 26.51 -26.31 -2.64
CA GLN A 295 26.11 -25.76 -1.33
C GLN A 295 26.64 -24.34 -1.12
N GLU A 296 27.83 -24.03 -1.63
CA GLU A 296 28.41 -22.69 -1.58
C GLU A 296 27.63 -21.70 -2.45
N GLU A 297 27.17 -22.13 -3.63
CA GLU A 297 26.35 -21.29 -4.50
C GLU A 297 24.97 -21.04 -3.90
N ILE A 298 24.33 -22.06 -3.30
CA ILE A 298 23.07 -21.91 -2.57
C ILE A 298 23.24 -20.90 -1.44
N ALA A 299 24.29 -21.06 -0.61
CA ALA A 299 24.57 -20.14 0.47
C ALA A 299 24.78 -18.70 -0.02
N ALA A 300 25.45 -18.50 -1.16
CA ALA A 300 25.63 -17.19 -1.77
C ALA A 300 24.30 -16.60 -2.30
N ILE A 301 23.46 -17.42 -2.92
CA ILE A 301 22.15 -16.99 -3.43
C ILE A 301 21.24 -16.55 -2.27
N LYS A 302 21.20 -17.30 -1.17
CA LYS A 302 20.39 -16.97 0.02
C LYS A 302 20.75 -15.62 0.68
N GLN A 303 21.92 -15.06 0.38
CA GLN A 303 22.34 -13.76 0.89
C GLN A 303 21.91 -12.59 -0.01
N VAL A 304 21.41 -12.87 -1.22
CA VAL A 304 20.98 -11.82 -2.15
C VAL A 304 19.62 -11.28 -1.69
N THR A 305 19.57 -9.97 -1.44
CA THR A 305 18.33 -9.26 -1.11
C THR A 305 17.76 -8.53 -2.33
N PHE A 306 16.50 -8.12 -2.24
CA PHE A 306 15.87 -7.31 -3.27
C PHE A 306 16.54 -5.93 -3.40
N ALA A 307 16.99 -5.36 -2.27
CA ALA A 307 17.80 -4.15 -2.26
C ALA A 307 19.11 -4.33 -3.07
N ASP A 308 19.77 -5.48 -2.98
CA ASP A 308 20.96 -5.78 -3.78
C ASP A 308 20.64 -5.87 -5.28
N ILE A 309 19.52 -6.50 -5.64
CA ILE A 309 19.08 -6.55 -7.05
C ILE A 309 18.82 -5.14 -7.58
N ILE A 310 18.18 -4.26 -6.81
CA ILE A 310 17.96 -2.86 -7.19
C ILE A 310 19.31 -2.15 -7.40
N LYS A 311 20.20 -2.16 -6.41
CA LYS A 311 21.51 -1.48 -6.47
C LYS A 311 22.40 -1.97 -7.61
N LEU A 312 22.35 -3.26 -7.95
CA LEU A 312 23.18 -3.85 -9.01
C LEU A 312 22.70 -3.51 -10.43
N ASN A 313 21.47 -3.02 -10.60
CA ASN A 313 20.80 -2.89 -11.90
C ASN A 313 20.18 -1.50 -12.14
N THR A 314 20.48 -0.53 -11.28
CA THR A 314 20.01 0.86 -11.32
C THR A 314 21.13 1.80 -10.86
N GLU A 315 20.91 3.11 -10.97
CA GLU A 315 21.79 4.13 -10.40
C GLU A 315 21.48 4.42 -8.91
N ILE A 316 20.56 3.67 -8.30
CA ILE A 316 20.18 3.82 -6.89
C ILE A 316 21.31 3.28 -6.02
N THR A 317 21.98 4.17 -5.27
CA THR A 317 23.08 3.81 -4.37
C THR A 317 22.67 3.74 -2.90
N THR A 318 21.57 4.40 -2.53
CA THR A 318 21.02 4.43 -1.17
C THR A 318 19.59 3.90 -1.20
N ILE A 319 19.39 2.78 -0.53
CA ILE A 319 18.10 2.11 -0.28
C ILE A 319 18.24 1.36 1.05
N GLN A 320 17.16 1.16 1.77
CA GLN A 320 17.16 0.36 2.99
C GLN A 320 17.57 -1.10 2.74
N ASP A 321 18.05 -1.78 3.78
CA ASP A 321 18.57 -3.14 3.67
C ASP A 321 17.49 -4.16 3.25
N ASN A 322 16.26 -4.01 3.76
CA ASN A 322 15.09 -4.77 3.33
C ASN A 322 14.14 -3.84 2.56
N ALA A 323 14.09 -4.01 1.24
CA ALA A 323 13.33 -3.13 0.35
C ALA A 323 11.79 -3.26 0.49
N PHE A 324 11.31 -4.24 1.25
CA PHE A 324 9.87 -4.41 1.57
C PHE A 324 9.46 -3.73 2.87
N LEU A 325 10.39 -3.16 3.62
CA LEU A 325 10.13 -2.45 4.87
C LEU A 325 10.58 -1.00 4.76
N ILE A 326 9.89 -0.11 5.47
CA ILE A 326 10.31 1.29 5.62
C ILE A 326 10.89 1.45 7.02
N SER A 327 12.07 2.07 7.09
CA SER A 327 12.66 2.45 8.37
C SER A 327 11.82 3.57 8.98
N SER A 328 11.40 3.43 10.24
CA SER A 328 10.59 4.42 10.97
C SER A 328 11.20 5.83 11.00
N ASP A 329 12.51 5.94 10.74
CA ASP A 329 13.24 7.20 10.78
C ASP A 329 13.15 8.03 9.49
N ASN A 330 12.62 7.47 8.39
CA ASN A 330 12.50 8.11 7.08
C ASN A 330 11.10 7.90 6.47
N ASN A 331 10.03 8.12 7.23
CA ASN A 331 8.68 8.14 6.69
C ASN A 331 8.28 9.57 6.28
N PRO A 332 8.40 9.98 4.99
CA PRO A 332 7.86 11.25 4.51
C PRO A 332 6.36 11.22 4.20
N SER A 333 5.65 10.10 4.43
CA SER A 333 4.18 10.02 4.38
C SER A 333 3.63 9.78 5.78
N SER A 334 3.44 10.86 6.54
CA SER A 334 2.54 10.83 7.70
C SER A 334 1.16 11.23 7.21
N ASP A 335 0.33 10.22 6.92
CA ASP A 335 -1.07 10.43 6.51
C ASP A 335 -1.77 11.38 7.49
N GLY A 336 -2.28 12.49 6.97
CA GLY A 336 -3.07 13.44 7.74
C GLY A 336 -2.29 14.54 8.44
N LEU A 337 -0.98 14.71 8.21
CA LEU A 337 -0.21 15.83 8.80
C LEU A 337 0.36 16.78 7.73
N LEU A 338 0.47 18.05 8.10
CA LEU A 338 1.12 19.09 7.33
C LEU A 338 2.53 19.33 7.90
N ASP A 339 3.53 18.69 7.29
CA ASP A 339 4.93 18.85 7.68
C ASP A 339 5.57 20.05 6.97
N LEU A 340 5.81 21.12 7.72
CA LEU A 340 6.48 22.34 7.24
C LEU A 340 7.98 22.33 7.54
N THR A 341 8.57 21.18 7.89
CA THR A 341 10.01 21.04 8.13
C THR A 341 10.79 21.37 6.85
N GLY A 342 11.36 22.57 6.81
CA GLY A 342 12.07 23.08 5.63
C GLY A 342 11.24 23.99 4.71
N LEU A 343 9.97 24.24 5.04
CA LEU A 343 9.08 25.14 4.30
C LEU A 343 8.84 26.47 5.04
N SER A 344 8.50 27.49 4.26
CA SER A 344 8.09 28.80 4.78
C SER A 344 6.63 28.73 5.22
N GLY A 345 6.25 29.53 6.21
CA GLY A 345 4.88 29.52 6.74
C GLY A 345 3.86 30.30 5.91
N GLN A 346 4.26 31.06 4.89
CA GLN A 346 3.30 31.87 4.15
C GLN A 346 2.53 30.98 3.16
N ALA A 347 1.20 31.01 3.20
CA ALA A 347 0.38 30.12 2.40
C ALA A 347 -0.92 30.78 1.94
N THR A 348 -1.50 30.26 0.87
CA THR A 348 -2.88 30.50 0.48
C THR A 348 -3.68 29.24 0.70
N ALA A 349 -4.87 29.34 1.28
CA ALA A 349 -5.78 28.23 1.43
C ALA A 349 -7.06 28.47 0.62
N THR A 350 -7.53 27.45 -0.07
CA THR A 350 -8.84 27.41 -0.74
C THR A 350 -9.69 26.37 -0.04
N VAL A 351 -10.79 26.80 0.59
CA VAL A 351 -11.70 25.89 1.30
C VAL A 351 -13.02 25.82 0.57
N THR A 352 -13.44 24.62 0.21
CA THR A 352 -14.76 24.32 -0.37
C THR A 352 -15.60 23.63 0.68
N ARG A 353 -16.88 24.01 0.76
CA ARG A 353 -17.84 23.44 1.72
C ARG A 353 -19.04 22.80 1.00
N GLU A 354 -19.33 21.55 1.34
CA GLU A 354 -20.55 20.82 0.98
C GLU A 354 -21.24 20.21 2.24
N ALA A 355 -21.10 20.88 3.38
CA ALA A 355 -21.46 20.32 4.67
C ALA A 355 -22.93 20.50 5.10
N LYS A 356 -23.39 19.61 5.98
CA LYS A 356 -24.68 19.77 6.68
C LYS A 356 -24.59 20.73 7.87
N TYR A 357 -23.45 20.75 8.58
CA TYR A 357 -23.22 21.61 9.74
C TYR A 357 -22.34 22.82 9.40
N ASP A 358 -22.41 23.87 10.22
CA ASP A 358 -21.57 25.07 10.08
C ASP A 358 -20.20 24.84 10.75
N ASN A 359 -19.35 24.11 10.05
CA ASN A 359 -18.08 23.62 10.57
C ASN A 359 -16.95 24.67 10.55
N LEU A 360 -15.98 24.46 11.43
CA LEU A 360 -14.67 25.12 11.42
C LEU A 360 -13.58 24.06 11.28
N ILE A 361 -12.63 24.27 10.38
CA ILE A 361 -11.41 23.45 10.31
C ILE A 361 -10.21 24.28 10.75
N GLY A 362 -9.21 23.63 11.31
CA GLY A 362 -7.98 24.32 11.69
C GLY A 362 -6.78 23.40 11.78
N PHE A 363 -5.65 23.99 12.17
CA PHE A 363 -4.39 23.26 12.37
C PHE A 363 -3.77 23.63 13.71
N TYR A 364 -3.13 22.67 14.37
CA TYR A 364 -2.37 22.85 15.61
C TYR A 364 -0.97 22.25 15.50
N VAL A 365 -0.02 22.76 16.30
CA VAL A 365 1.37 22.30 16.28
C VAL A 365 1.54 21.01 17.09
N ILE A 366 2.22 20.02 16.51
CA ILE A 366 2.65 18.80 17.19
C ILE A 366 4.17 18.72 17.26
N ALA A 367 4.67 18.06 18.30
CA ALA A 367 6.09 17.92 18.61
C ALA A 367 6.77 16.78 17.83
N ASP A 368 5.99 15.78 17.41
CA ASP A 368 6.44 14.62 16.65
C ASP A 368 5.31 14.08 15.75
N GLN A 369 5.66 13.14 14.85
CA GLN A 369 4.71 12.51 13.92
C GLN A 369 3.68 11.60 14.62
N GLN A 370 3.85 11.29 15.91
CA GLN A 370 2.90 10.51 16.70
C GLN A 370 1.80 11.38 17.31
N GLY A 371 1.81 12.69 17.03
CA GLY A 371 0.80 13.63 17.48
C GLY A 371 1.02 14.14 18.90
N THR A 372 2.20 13.94 19.48
CA THR A 372 2.50 14.48 20.81
C THR A 372 2.40 15.99 20.79
N ILE A 373 1.70 16.58 21.76
CA ILE A 373 1.65 18.02 21.99
C ILE A 373 2.40 18.37 23.27
N ILE A 374 3.00 19.55 23.28
CA ILE A 374 3.46 20.19 24.52
C ILE A 374 2.42 21.24 24.87
N ASP A 375 1.62 20.98 25.89
CA ASP A 375 0.58 21.87 26.37
C ASP A 375 1.17 23.28 26.57
N PRO A 376 0.68 24.31 25.83
CA PRO A 376 1.27 25.63 25.86
C PRO A 376 1.07 26.36 27.20
N ILE A 377 0.12 25.91 28.03
CA ILE A 377 -0.22 26.48 29.33
C ILE A 377 0.57 25.78 30.44
N THR A 378 0.56 24.44 30.47
CA THR A 378 1.14 23.66 31.57
C THR A 378 2.58 23.20 31.29
N GLY A 379 2.97 23.12 30.02
CA GLY A 379 4.24 22.53 29.57
C GLY A 379 4.28 21.00 29.64
N GLN A 380 3.14 20.35 29.91
CA GLN A 380 3.02 18.91 29.94
C GLN A 380 3.06 18.33 28.52
N SER A 381 3.76 17.21 28.36
CA SER A 381 3.72 16.43 27.12
C SER A 381 2.52 15.48 27.16
N LEU A 382 1.65 15.58 26.16
CA LEU A 382 0.43 14.78 26.03
C LEU A 382 0.42 14.06 24.69
N THR A 383 0.05 12.78 24.69
CA THR A 383 -0.16 11.97 23.47
C THR A 383 -1.65 11.84 23.17
N PRO A 384 -2.06 11.59 21.90
CA PRO A 384 -3.45 11.36 21.55
C PRO A 384 -4.13 10.33 22.48
N GLY A 385 -5.36 10.63 22.92
CA GLY A 385 -6.15 9.80 23.83
C GLY A 385 -5.86 9.97 25.32
N GLN A 386 -4.87 10.79 25.71
CA GLN A 386 -4.68 11.16 27.12
C GLN A 386 -5.69 12.22 27.57
N GLU A 387 -6.08 12.17 28.85
CA GLU A 387 -6.94 13.19 29.46
C GLU A 387 -6.27 14.57 29.34
N GLY A 388 -7.01 15.54 28.80
CA GLY A 388 -6.52 16.89 28.53
C GLY A 388 -5.87 17.10 27.15
N TYR A 389 -5.68 16.06 26.34
CA TYR A 389 -5.08 16.19 25.00
C TYR A 389 -5.90 17.12 24.09
N ALA A 390 -7.21 16.91 24.00
CA ALA A 390 -8.08 17.69 23.12
C ALA A 390 -8.05 19.20 23.47
N GLU A 391 -8.12 19.54 24.75
CA GLU A 391 -8.08 20.93 25.21
C GLU A 391 -6.71 21.58 24.92
N ALA A 392 -5.61 20.87 25.18
CA ALA A 392 -4.28 21.36 24.85
C ALA A 392 -4.02 21.47 23.33
N ALA A 393 -4.64 20.62 22.50
CA ALA A 393 -4.56 20.71 21.03
C ALA A 393 -5.33 21.92 20.50
N ILE A 394 -6.54 22.16 21.02
CA ILE A 394 -7.36 23.34 20.72
C ILE A 394 -6.65 24.63 21.14
N ASP A 395 -6.07 24.67 22.34
CA ASP A 395 -5.28 25.82 22.81
C ASP A 395 -3.99 26.04 22.01
N ALA A 396 -3.53 25.02 21.28
CA ALA A 396 -2.37 25.07 20.37
C ALA A 396 -2.76 25.34 18.91
N SER A 397 -4.02 25.69 18.62
CA SER A 397 -4.48 26.08 17.28
C SER A 397 -3.67 27.27 16.75
N VAL A 398 -3.25 27.19 15.49
CA VAL A 398 -2.44 28.22 14.80
C VAL A 398 -3.08 28.76 13.52
N ALA A 399 -4.09 28.09 12.99
CA ALA A 399 -4.85 28.54 11.83
C ALA A 399 -6.26 27.95 11.87
N GLU A 400 -7.23 28.73 11.41
CA GLU A 400 -8.65 28.41 11.40
C GLU A 400 -9.27 28.88 10.09
N PHE A 401 -10.19 28.08 9.56
CA PHE A 401 -10.91 28.37 8.34
C PHE A 401 -12.39 28.03 8.51
N LYS A 402 -13.24 29.01 8.18
CA LYS A 402 -14.69 28.89 8.28
C LYS A 402 -15.33 29.39 7.00
N VAL A 403 -16.27 28.60 6.47
CA VAL A 403 -17.03 28.91 5.24
C VAL A 403 -18.51 28.99 5.58
N GLU A 404 -19.03 30.22 5.68
CA GLU A 404 -20.40 30.49 6.14
C GLU A 404 -21.48 29.92 5.20
N GLU A 405 -21.30 30.02 3.88
CA GLU A 405 -22.31 29.60 2.90
C GLU A 405 -22.02 28.18 2.39
N ASN A 406 -23.00 27.27 2.49
CA ASN A 406 -22.86 25.92 1.94
C ASN A 406 -22.81 25.94 0.39
N LEU A 407 -22.13 24.96 -0.21
CA LEU A 407 -21.85 24.84 -1.65
C LEU A 407 -21.06 26.03 -2.20
N THR A 408 -20.14 26.56 -1.39
CA THR A 408 -19.26 27.67 -1.78
C THR A 408 -17.79 27.36 -1.53
N THR A 409 -16.94 28.13 -2.21
CA THR A 409 -15.48 28.08 -2.07
C THR A 409 -14.96 29.46 -1.66
N VAL A 410 -14.11 29.51 -0.65
CA VAL A 410 -13.50 30.75 -0.11
C VAL A 410 -11.99 30.62 -0.10
N ASN A 411 -11.29 31.72 -0.40
CA ASN A 411 -9.83 31.78 -0.36
C ASN A 411 -9.36 32.59 0.86
N PHE A 412 -8.28 32.13 1.47
CA PHE A 412 -7.66 32.72 2.65
C PHE A 412 -6.17 32.92 2.41
N ASP A 413 -5.65 34.04 2.90
CA ASP A 413 -4.22 34.24 3.08
C ASP A 413 -3.88 33.87 4.52
N VAL A 414 -2.96 32.91 4.72
CA VAL A 414 -2.62 32.39 6.05
C VAL A 414 -1.11 32.39 6.26
N THR A 415 -0.70 32.55 7.52
CA THR A 415 0.69 32.39 7.94
C THR A 415 0.75 31.30 8.99
N LEU A 416 1.37 30.19 8.62
CA LEU A 416 1.61 29.03 9.46
C LEU A 416 2.98 29.12 10.14
N PRO A 417 3.21 28.40 11.25
CA PRO A 417 4.53 28.34 11.87
C PRO A 417 5.53 27.61 10.95
N SER A 418 6.58 28.29 10.50
CA SER A 418 7.62 27.65 9.67
C SER A 418 8.36 26.57 10.46
N GLY A 419 8.71 25.45 9.81
CA GLY A 419 9.53 24.40 10.41
C GLY A 419 8.85 23.56 11.49
N SER A 420 7.52 23.60 11.57
CA SER A 420 6.72 22.76 12.47
C SER A 420 6.00 21.65 11.72
N ILE A 421 5.58 20.63 12.46
CA ILE A 421 4.60 19.66 12.00
C ILE A 421 3.23 20.11 12.53
N LEU A 422 2.24 20.17 11.66
CA LEU A 422 0.88 20.59 11.99
C LEU A 422 -0.09 19.44 11.78
N ALA A 423 -1.04 19.29 12.70
CA ALA A 423 -2.15 18.36 12.56
C ALA A 423 -3.46 19.14 12.32
N PRO A 424 -4.31 18.70 11.37
CA PRO A 424 -5.62 19.28 11.17
C PRO A 424 -6.62 18.82 12.25
N TYR A 425 -7.67 19.63 12.43
CA TYR A 425 -8.85 19.30 13.21
C TYR A 425 -10.12 19.87 12.56
N LEU A 426 -11.27 19.33 12.96
CA LEU A 426 -12.61 19.74 12.56
C LEU A 426 -13.46 19.98 13.80
N ILE A 427 -14.13 21.13 13.89
CA ILE A 427 -15.17 21.43 14.86
C ILE A 427 -16.51 21.41 14.13
N THR A 428 -17.45 20.61 14.61
CA THR A 428 -18.77 20.47 13.99
C THR A 428 -19.76 21.47 14.58
N ASP A 429 -20.47 22.19 13.72
CA ASP A 429 -21.54 23.15 14.10
C ASP A 429 -21.11 24.19 15.17
N GLY A 430 -19.88 24.68 15.11
CA GLY A 430 -19.34 25.55 16.16
C GLY A 430 -17.96 26.13 15.88
N GLU A 431 -17.45 26.85 16.87
CA GLU A 431 -16.10 27.44 16.89
C GLU A 431 -15.31 26.96 18.12
N LEU A 432 -14.06 27.42 18.25
CA LEU A 432 -13.18 27.02 19.36
C LEU A 432 -13.76 27.30 20.75
N GLU A 433 -14.45 28.44 20.92
CA GLU A 433 -15.07 28.79 22.20
C GLU A 433 -16.19 27.82 22.58
N ASP A 434 -16.91 27.27 21.59
CA ASP A 434 -17.97 26.28 21.83
C ASP A 434 -17.37 24.94 22.29
N VAL A 435 -16.22 24.53 21.74
CA VAL A 435 -15.51 23.33 22.20
C VAL A 435 -15.02 23.51 23.64
N GLN A 436 -14.44 24.66 23.98
CA GLN A 436 -13.98 24.96 25.34
C GLN A 436 -15.12 24.99 26.36
N ASN A 437 -16.33 25.38 25.94
CA ASN A 437 -17.52 25.35 26.79
C ASN A 437 -18.21 23.97 26.85
N GLY A 438 -17.78 23.02 26.01
CA GLY A 438 -18.39 21.69 25.86
C GLY A 438 -19.71 21.70 25.08
N ASP A 439 -19.92 22.73 24.26
CA ASP A 439 -21.12 22.95 23.44
C ASP A 439 -20.97 22.44 22.00
N ALA A 440 -19.73 22.15 21.55
CA ALA A 440 -19.43 21.59 20.22
C ALA A 440 -18.49 20.37 20.28
N GLU A 441 -18.58 19.49 19.27
CA GLU A 441 -17.71 18.32 19.11
C GLU A 441 -16.50 18.67 18.22
N VAL A 442 -15.35 18.06 18.52
CA VAL A 442 -14.11 18.25 17.77
C VAL A 442 -13.51 16.90 17.40
N PHE A 443 -13.02 16.81 16.17
CA PHE A 443 -12.32 15.66 15.62
C PHE A 443 -10.91 16.06 15.18
N PHE A 444 -9.94 15.20 15.46
CA PHE A 444 -8.53 15.37 15.18
C PHE A 444 -8.05 14.32 14.17
N ALA A 445 -6.89 14.58 13.56
CA ALA A 445 -6.23 13.62 12.65
C ALA A 445 -5.91 12.27 13.32
N PHE A 446 -5.75 12.26 14.66
CA PHE A 446 -5.45 11.06 15.43
C PHE A 446 -6.74 10.49 16.03
N THR A 447 -7.19 9.33 15.53
CA THR A 447 -8.44 8.68 15.97
C THR A 447 -8.49 8.41 17.47
N ALA A 448 -7.34 8.16 18.12
CA ALA A 448 -7.24 7.99 19.57
C ALA A 448 -7.68 9.23 20.37
N ALA A 449 -7.66 10.43 19.75
CA ALA A 449 -8.15 11.67 20.35
C ALA A 449 -9.65 11.92 20.08
N ASN A 450 -10.29 11.12 19.23
CA ASN A 450 -11.69 11.30 18.83
C ASN A 450 -12.60 10.49 19.76
N SER A 451 -13.72 11.10 20.16
CA SER A 451 -14.70 10.54 21.10
C SER A 451 -15.31 9.20 20.63
N ASP A 452 -15.43 9.04 19.30
CA ASP A 452 -15.97 7.87 18.63
C ASP A 452 -14.90 6.91 18.09
N GLY A 453 -13.62 7.27 18.21
CA GLY A 453 -12.50 6.48 17.73
C GLY A 453 -12.39 6.37 16.21
N MET A 454 -13.08 7.24 15.45
CA MET A 454 -13.09 7.21 13.98
C MET A 454 -12.20 8.30 13.37
N SER A 455 -11.89 8.14 12.08
CA SER A 455 -11.23 9.20 11.30
C SER A 455 -12.27 10.10 10.67
N HIS A 456 -12.07 11.41 10.82
CA HIS A 456 -12.88 12.45 10.21
C HIS A 456 -12.07 13.33 9.25
N ILE A 457 -10.80 12.98 9.03
CA ILE A 457 -9.88 13.79 8.23
C ILE A 457 -9.03 12.88 7.34
N LEU A 458 -9.01 13.18 6.06
CA LEU A 458 -8.17 12.52 5.06
C LEU A 458 -7.24 13.53 4.40
N GLN A 459 -6.00 13.13 4.17
CA GLN A 459 -5.11 13.86 3.27
C GLN A 459 -5.29 13.29 1.87
N LEU A 460 -5.86 14.07 0.94
CA LEU A 460 -6.12 13.62 -0.43
C LEU A 460 -4.88 13.66 -1.31
N GLY A 461 -3.82 14.34 -0.87
CA GLY A 461 -2.50 14.31 -1.50
C GLY A 461 -1.75 15.64 -1.41
N ASN A 462 -0.48 15.59 -1.80
CA ASN A 462 0.39 16.76 -1.93
C ASN A 462 0.76 16.94 -3.41
N SER A 463 0.56 18.12 -3.97
CA SER A 463 0.97 18.43 -5.35
C SER A 463 2.34 19.11 -5.40
N SER A 464 2.97 19.04 -6.58
CA SER A 464 4.32 19.56 -6.85
C SER A 464 4.50 21.06 -6.69
N ASP A 465 3.41 21.82 -6.50
CA ASP A 465 3.40 23.26 -6.24
C ASP A 465 3.29 23.59 -4.73
N ASN A 466 3.62 22.64 -3.86
CA ASN A 466 3.46 22.73 -2.41
C ASN A 466 2.01 22.94 -1.97
N THR A 467 1.02 22.43 -2.72
CA THR A 467 -0.37 22.39 -2.27
C THR A 467 -0.64 21.08 -1.54
N PHE A 468 -1.19 21.18 -0.34
CA PHE A 468 -1.58 20.08 0.53
C PHE A 468 -3.10 20.05 0.62
N THR A 469 -3.72 18.93 0.24
CA THR A 469 -5.18 18.81 0.24
C THR A 469 -5.66 17.95 1.41
N PHE A 470 -6.56 18.50 2.23
CA PHE A 470 -7.25 17.77 3.29
C PHE A 470 -8.76 17.79 3.07
N ALA A 471 -9.42 16.69 3.42
CA ALA A 471 -10.84 16.44 3.29
C ALA A 471 -11.41 16.02 4.63
N PHE A 472 -12.62 16.47 4.96
CA PHE A 472 -13.18 16.40 6.30
C PHE A 472 -14.61 15.87 6.28
N GLU A 473 -14.98 15.10 7.31
CA GLU A 473 -16.30 14.50 7.53
C GLU A 473 -16.90 15.03 8.86
N ASP A 474 -18.04 15.71 8.79
CA ASP A 474 -18.67 16.44 9.91
C ASP A 474 -19.70 15.65 10.72
N LEU A 475 -19.92 14.40 10.32
CA LEU A 475 -20.96 13.54 10.83
C LEU A 475 -20.40 12.45 11.75
N SER A 476 -20.91 12.37 12.98
CA SER A 476 -20.42 11.43 14.00
C SER A 476 -21.25 10.14 14.13
N GLY A 477 -20.56 9.04 14.45
CA GLY A 477 -21.13 7.73 14.77
C GLY A 477 -21.37 6.74 13.62
N ASN A 478 -21.59 5.46 13.98
CA ASN A 478 -21.73 4.30 13.08
C ASN A 478 -23.15 4.08 12.50
N ASP A 479 -24.02 5.09 12.50
CA ASP A 479 -25.42 4.96 12.04
C ASP A 479 -25.54 5.53 10.62
N SER A 480 -25.94 4.71 9.64
CA SER A 480 -25.97 5.05 8.21
C SER A 480 -26.93 6.19 7.83
N ASP A 481 -27.79 6.62 8.75
CA ASP A 481 -28.62 7.83 8.60
C ASP A 481 -27.90 9.11 9.07
N LYS A 482 -26.68 8.98 9.61
CA LYS A 482 -25.96 10.05 10.32
C LYS A 482 -24.53 10.33 9.89
N SER A 483 -23.86 9.51 9.08
CA SER A 483 -22.57 9.76 8.41
C SER A 483 -22.57 9.14 7.01
N ASP A 484 -22.24 9.92 5.98
CA ASP A 484 -22.15 9.48 4.59
C ASP A 484 -20.70 9.17 4.16
N ARG A 485 -19.70 9.52 4.99
CA ARG A 485 -18.28 9.13 4.86
C ARG A 485 -17.71 9.45 3.49
N ASP A 486 -18.18 10.52 2.88
CA ASP A 486 -17.69 10.97 1.58
C ASP A 486 -16.60 12.04 1.71
N PHE A 487 -16.36 12.54 2.93
CA PHE A 487 -15.33 13.52 3.28
C PHE A 487 -15.38 14.79 2.42
N ASN A 488 -16.55 15.15 1.89
CA ASN A 488 -16.71 16.35 1.07
C ASN A 488 -17.27 17.54 1.84
N ASP A 489 -17.63 17.37 3.13
CA ASP A 489 -18.22 18.42 3.96
C ASP A 489 -17.34 19.67 3.95
N LEU A 490 -16.03 19.48 4.14
CA LEU A 490 -15.02 20.49 3.86
C LEU A 490 -13.84 19.87 3.12
N VAL A 491 -13.32 20.60 2.13
CA VAL A 491 -12.05 20.28 1.46
C VAL A 491 -11.20 21.54 1.44
N ILE A 492 -9.97 21.45 1.95
CA ILE A 492 -8.98 22.53 1.92
C ILE A 492 -7.80 22.17 1.03
N ASP A 493 -7.49 23.04 0.09
CA ASP A 493 -6.23 23.05 -0.65
C ASP A 493 -5.34 24.15 -0.06
N LEU A 494 -4.19 23.77 0.50
CA LEU A 494 -3.28 24.69 1.18
C LEU A 494 -1.96 24.78 0.42
N THR A 495 -1.74 25.86 -0.33
CA THR A 495 -0.52 26.09 -1.12
C THR A 495 0.49 26.92 -0.34
N ILE A 496 1.65 26.35 -0.04
CA ILE A 496 2.78 27.04 0.61
C ILE A 496 3.56 27.87 -0.42
N LEU A 497 3.74 29.17 -0.14
CA LEU A 497 4.33 30.18 -1.03
C LEU A 497 5.86 30.29 -0.95
#